data_AF-A0A3M2SSH1-F1
#
_entry.id   AF-A0A3M2SSH1-F1
#
_cell.length_a   1.000
_cell.length_b   1.000
_cell.length_c   1.000
_cell.angle_alpha   90.00
_cell.angle_beta   90.00
_cell.angle_gamma   90.00
#
_symmetry.space_group_name_H-M   'P 1'
#
loop_
_entity.id
_entity.type
_entity.pdbx_description
1 polymer ?
#
loop_
_entity_poly.entity_id
_entity_poly.type
_entity_poly.pdbx_seq_one_letter_code
_entity_poly.pdbx_strand_id
1 'polypeptide(L)'
;MTSGLSLWSNPAIDRATETSDFSFRDFRRNSQTAYFVAPPHDKIKALAPLVRLFFSDLLSSLHTHEPGKDEPWPVMIMLDEFDMLGRMPI
;
A
#
# COMPACT_ATOMS: atom_id res chain seq x y z
N MET A 1 -9.95 -17.93 -14.44
CA MET A 1 -9.35 -17.71 -13.11
C MET A 1 -7.99 -17.06 -13.30
N THR A 2 -7.92 -15.80 -13.73
CA THR A 2 -6.65 -15.08 -13.79
C THR A 2 -6.39 -14.54 -12.39
N SER A 3 -5.41 -15.12 -11.70
CA SER A 3 -4.91 -14.71 -10.40
C SER A 3 -4.78 -13.18 -10.33
N GLY A 4 -5.11 -12.56 -9.18
CA GLY A 4 -4.99 -11.12 -8.95
C GLY A 4 -3.57 -10.54 -9.12
N LEU A 5 -2.60 -11.41 -9.41
CA LEU A 5 -1.21 -11.10 -9.71
C LEU A 5 -0.91 -10.94 -11.21
N SER A 6 -1.91 -10.97 -12.10
CA SER A 6 -1.69 -10.75 -13.54
C SER A 6 -0.97 -9.43 -13.86
N LEU A 7 -1.06 -8.45 -12.95
CA LEU A 7 -0.40 -7.16 -13.05
C LEU A 7 1.14 -7.25 -13.05
N TRP A 8 1.73 -8.25 -12.39
CA TRP A 8 3.19 -8.47 -12.37
C TRP A 8 3.75 -8.96 -13.70
N SER A 9 2.90 -9.27 -14.68
CA SER A 9 3.35 -9.44 -16.07
C SER A 9 3.93 -8.16 -16.67
N ASN A 10 3.65 -6.98 -16.07
CA ASN A 10 4.28 -5.72 -16.45
C ASN A 10 5.67 -5.61 -15.81
N PRO A 11 6.78 -5.61 -16.58
CA PRO A 11 8.14 -5.55 -16.06
C PRO A 11 8.45 -4.28 -15.25
N ALA A 12 7.68 -3.20 -15.44
CA ALA A 12 7.84 -2.00 -14.62
C ALA A 12 7.34 -2.22 -13.19
N ILE A 13 6.25 -2.98 -13.01
CA ILE A 13 5.66 -3.28 -11.70
C ILE A 13 6.48 -4.36 -11.01
N ASP A 14 6.90 -5.38 -11.75
CA ASP A 14 7.80 -6.41 -11.26
C ASP A 14 9.07 -5.81 -10.64
N ARG A 15 9.82 -5.01 -11.42
CA ARG A 15 11.03 -4.34 -10.92
C ARG A 15 10.78 -3.36 -9.76
N ALA A 16 9.64 -2.66 -9.77
CA ALA A 16 9.29 -1.73 -8.70
C ALA A 16 8.91 -2.44 -7.38
N THR A 17 8.59 -3.73 -7.44
CA THR A 17 8.14 -4.53 -6.28
C THR A 17 9.04 -5.74 -5.99
N GLU A 18 10.14 -5.88 -6.72
CA GLU A 18 11.11 -6.99 -6.58
C GLU A 18 11.74 -7.02 -5.18
N THR A 19 11.95 -5.85 -4.59
CA THR A 19 12.51 -5.69 -3.25
C THR A 19 11.70 -4.68 -2.44
N SER A 20 11.64 -4.86 -1.12
CA SER A 20 11.11 -3.88 -0.17
C SER A 20 12.16 -3.58 0.88
N ASP A 21 12.42 -2.31 1.12
CA ASP A 21 13.35 -1.81 2.14
C ASP A 21 12.62 -1.34 3.42
N PHE A 22 11.29 -1.40 3.46
CA PHE A 22 10.48 -1.04 4.61
C PHE A 22 9.46 -2.12 4.99
N SER A 23 8.96 -2.03 6.22
CA SER A 23 7.81 -2.80 6.72
C SER A 23 6.83 -1.87 7.44
N PHE A 24 5.53 -2.04 7.20
CA PHE A 24 4.50 -1.25 7.88
C PHE A 24 4.43 -1.47 9.40
N ARG A 25 5.04 -2.55 9.90
CA ARG A 25 5.14 -2.82 11.35
C ARG A 25 6.06 -1.83 12.05
N ASP A 26 7.03 -1.29 11.33
CA ASP A 26 8.02 -0.38 11.89
C ASP A 26 7.53 1.07 11.92
N PHE A 27 6.42 1.39 11.24
CA PHE A 27 5.91 2.77 11.11
C PHE A 27 5.47 3.37 12.44
N ARG A 28 5.06 2.54 13.41
CA ARG A 28 4.71 3.01 14.75
C ARG A 28 5.94 3.14 15.67
N ARG A 29 7.03 2.42 15.37
CA ARG A 29 8.27 2.38 16.17
C ARG A 29 9.27 3.45 15.75
N ASN A 30 9.42 3.64 14.44
CA ASN A 30 10.37 4.55 13.84
C ASN A 30 9.64 5.62 13.02
N SER A 31 10.11 6.87 13.08
CA SER A 31 9.60 7.93 12.23
C SER A 31 10.04 7.68 10.78
N GLN A 32 9.07 7.44 9.90
CA GLN A 32 9.30 7.17 8.47
C GLN A 32 8.06 7.52 7.64
N THR A 33 8.28 7.73 6.34
CA THR A 33 7.24 8.10 5.39
C THR A 33 7.39 7.28 4.12
N ALA A 34 6.31 6.65 3.66
CA ALA A 34 6.24 6.01 2.34
C ALA A 34 5.34 6.82 1.41
N TYR A 35 5.80 7.03 0.19
CA TYR A 35 5.04 7.70 -0.86
C TYR A 35 4.63 6.68 -1.92
N PHE A 36 3.33 6.58 -2.17
CA PHE A 36 2.80 5.79 -3.27
C PHE A 36 2.49 6.72 -4.44
N VAL A 37 3.31 6.68 -5.49
CA VAL A 37 3.15 7.53 -6.68
C VAL A 37 2.61 6.68 -7.83
N ALA A 38 1.39 6.98 -8.27
CA ALA A 38 0.78 6.34 -9.43
C ALA A 38 1.00 7.20 -10.71
N PRO A 39 1.07 6.58 -11.89
CA PRO A 39 1.00 7.28 -13.17
C PRO A 39 -0.34 8.04 -13.33
N PRO A 40 -0.43 8.96 -14.31
CA PRO A 40 -1.62 9.79 -14.54
C PRO A 40 -2.94 9.01 -14.64
N HIS A 41 -4.05 9.72 -14.37
CA HIS A 41 -5.40 9.19 -14.13
C HIS A 41 -5.91 8.09 -15.08
N ASP A 42 -5.49 8.07 -16.35
CA ASP A 42 -5.96 7.10 -17.34
C ASP A 42 -5.47 5.66 -17.06
N LYS A 43 -4.43 5.51 -16.23
CA LYS A 43 -3.81 4.20 -15.92
C LYS A 43 -4.01 3.73 -14.48
N ILE A 44 -4.60 4.54 -13.61
CA ILE A 44 -4.80 4.20 -12.19
C ILE A 44 -5.65 2.93 -12.02
N LYS A 45 -6.67 2.72 -12.88
CA LYS A 45 -7.50 1.51 -12.84
C LYS A 45 -6.71 0.21 -13.02
N ALA A 46 -5.62 0.23 -13.79
CA ALA A 46 -4.75 -0.93 -13.96
C ALA A 46 -3.91 -1.21 -12.71
N LEU A 47 -3.59 -0.17 -11.93
CA LEU A 47 -2.85 -0.29 -10.67
C LEU A 47 -3.73 -0.56 -9.46
N ALA A 48 -5.06 -0.52 -9.60
CA ALA A 48 -5.99 -0.77 -8.51
C ALA A 48 -5.67 -2.03 -7.68
N PRO A 49 -5.25 -3.18 -8.28
CA PRO A 49 -4.83 -4.34 -7.49
C PRO A 49 -3.58 -4.10 -6.63
N LEU A 50 -2.58 -3.39 -7.15
CA LEU A 50 -1.35 -3.05 -6.41
C LEU A 50 -1.67 -2.11 -5.24
N VAL A 51 -2.49 -1.09 -5.51
CA VAL A 51 -2.92 -0.14 -4.48
C VAL A 51 -3.70 -0.85 -3.37
N ARG A 52 -4.61 -1.75 -3.76
CA ARG A 52 -5.36 -2.58 -2.80
C ARG A 52 -4.43 -3.41 -1.95
N LEU A 53 -3.45 -4.10 -2.55
CA LEU A 53 -2.49 -4.90 -1.80
C LEU A 53 -1.70 -4.06 -0.80
N PHE A 54 -1.21 -2.89 -1.22
CA PHE A 54 -0.49 -1.96 -0.37
C PHE A 54 -1.31 -1.53 0.85
N PHE A 55 -2.56 -1.10 0.64
CA PHE A 55 -3.44 -0.70 1.75
C PHE A 55 -3.90 -1.86 2.61
N SER A 56 -4.16 -3.03 2.02
CA SER A 56 -4.53 -4.22 2.79
C SER A 56 -3.41 -4.61 3.76
N ASP A 57 -2.15 -4.59 3.31
CA ASP A 57 -1.00 -4.90 4.17
C ASP A 57 -0.77 -3.82 5.24
N LEU A 58 -0.84 -2.53 4.87
CA LEU A 58 -0.77 -1.42 5.81
C LEU A 58 -1.83 -1.52 6.90
N LEU A 59 -3.11 -1.66 6.52
CA LEU A 59 -4.21 -1.75 7.47
C LEU A 59 -4.13 -3.02 8.33
N SER A 60 -3.74 -4.15 7.74
CA SER A 60 -3.54 -5.40 8.48
C SER A 60 -2.44 -5.25 9.53
N SER A 61 -1.32 -4.63 9.17
CA SER A 61 -0.22 -4.33 10.08
C SER A 61 -0.67 -3.42 11.23
N LEU A 62 -1.43 -2.37 10.93
CA LEU A 62 -1.94 -1.44 11.96
C LEU A 62 -3.02 -2.06 12.86
N HIS A 63 -3.81 -3.00 12.36
CA HIS A 63 -4.85 -3.68 13.15
C HIS A 63 -4.35 -4.89 13.94
N THR A 64 -3.08 -5.28 13.79
CA THR A 64 -2.56 -6.49 14.44
C THR A 64 -2.62 -6.38 15.97
N HIS A 65 -2.38 -5.19 16.55
CA HIS A 65 -2.52 -4.92 17.97
C HIS A 65 -2.65 -3.42 18.26
N GLU A 66 -3.05 -3.09 19.49
CA GLU A 66 -3.01 -1.73 20.01
C GLU A 66 -1.56 -1.23 20.16
N PRO A 67 -1.29 0.08 20.00
CA PRO A 67 0.05 0.63 20.14
C PRO A 67 0.66 0.37 21.53
N GLY A 68 1.88 -0.18 21.54
CA GLY A 68 2.67 -0.40 22.74
C GLY A 68 3.45 0.84 23.20
N LYS A 69 4.15 0.74 24.35
CA LYS A 69 5.04 1.81 24.83
C LYS A 69 6.23 2.06 23.90
N ASP A 70 6.60 1.06 23.12
CA ASP A 70 7.66 1.07 22.11
C ASP A 70 7.18 1.56 20.72
N GLU A 71 5.92 1.99 20.63
CA GLU A 71 5.28 2.46 19.40
C GLU A 71 4.74 3.89 19.56
N PRO A 72 5.64 4.90 19.71
CA PRO A 72 5.23 6.26 20.04
C PRO A 72 4.62 7.03 18.86
N TRP A 73 4.77 6.54 17.63
CA TRP A 73 4.42 7.32 16.43
C TRP A 73 3.02 6.99 15.90
N PRO A 74 2.12 7.98 15.79
CA PRO A 74 0.86 7.80 15.09
C PRO A 74 1.10 7.72 13.57
N VAL A 75 0.32 6.87 12.89
CA VAL A 75 0.39 6.71 11.44
C VAL A 75 -0.78 7.42 10.79
N MET A 76 -0.48 8.37 9.90
CA MET A 76 -1.48 9.10 9.10
C MET A 76 -1.45 8.59 7.66
N ILE A 77 -2.63 8.25 7.14
CA ILE A 77 -2.82 7.87 5.73
C ILE A 77 -3.41 9.07 5.00
N MET A 78 -2.68 9.57 4.00
CA MET A 78 -3.14 10.65 3.13
C MET A 78 -3.36 10.10 1.73
N LEU A 79 -4.58 10.21 1.24
CA LEU A 79 -4.98 9.73 -0.08
C LEU A 79 -5.41 10.93 -0.91
N ASP A 80 -4.72 11.13 -2.03
CA ASP A 80 -5.26 11.95 -3.10
C ASP A 80 -6.24 11.09 -3.93
N GLU A 81 -7.24 11.71 -4.54
CA GLU A 81 -8.15 11.06 -5.50
C GLU A 81 -8.75 9.73 -5.01
N PHE A 82 -9.32 9.71 -3.81
CA PHE A 82 -9.93 8.52 -3.20
C PHE A 82 -11.02 7.87 -4.09
N ASP A 83 -11.70 8.67 -4.91
CA ASP A 83 -12.72 8.21 -5.87
C ASP A 83 -12.14 7.31 -6.98
N MET A 84 -10.86 7.49 -7.35
CA MET A 84 -10.20 6.72 -8.39
C MET A 84 -9.87 5.28 -7.98
N LEU A 85 -9.76 5.01 -6.67
CA LEU A 85 -9.52 3.66 -6.14
C LEU A 85 -10.74 2.74 -6.30
N GLY A 86 -11.90 3.34 -6.58
CA GLY A 86 -13.18 2.64 -6.69
C GLY A 86 -13.58 1.97 -5.38
N ARG A 87 -14.63 1.15 -5.41
CA ARG A 87 -15.07 0.42 -4.21
C ARG A 87 -13.97 -0.57 -3.80
N MET A 88 -13.38 -0.37 -2.63
CA MET A 88 -12.55 -1.37 -1.96
C MET A 88 -13.51 -2.31 -1.21
N PRO A 89 -13.79 -3.53 -1.71
CA PRO A 89 -14.49 -4.51 -0.90
C PRO A 89 -13.54 -4.90 0.23
N ILE A 90 -13.95 -4.61 1.46
CA ILE A 90 -13.37 -5.14 2.68
C ILE A 90 -13.87 -6.57 2.85
#